data_AF-A0A1Y0C2H2-F1
#
_entry.id   AF-A0A1Y0C2H2-F1
#
_cell.length_a   1.000
_cell.length_b   1.000
_cell.length_c   1.000
_cell.angle_alpha   90.00
_cell.angle_beta   90.00
_cell.angle_gamma   90.00
#
_symmetry.space_group_name_H-M   'P 1'
#
loop_
_entity.id
_entity.type
_entity.pdbx_description
1 polymer ?
#
loop_
_entity_poly.entity_id
_entity_poly.type
_entity_poly.pdbx_seq_one_letter_code
_entity_poly.pdbx_strand_id
1 'polypeptide(L)'
;MAGAASTSSPRRSPGRLDRSRDPQILDAALRGVAELGYDRLTMDDIAARAGVGKAAIYRRWPSKPVVIADAIAHWRRRQGSVELPDTGSLRGDIEAIVAAVPEFDDAGLSTIQVIVGVATAAMHDPVLAAALDDLVLSPPRQMIRLLLDHAQARGEIPSGRDLSLIPDVALGLNVVRVITGRPIDRVFVRRVLEDVILPLAGAPAP
;
A
#
# COMPACT_ATOMS: atom_id res chain seq x y z
N MET A 1 18.13 55.47 -42.48
CA MET A 1 19.04 54.36 -42.15
C MET A 1 18.41 53.53 -41.06
N ALA A 2 18.33 52.22 -41.26
CA ALA A 2 17.48 51.29 -40.53
C ALA A 2 17.95 51.02 -39.09
N GLY A 3 17.03 51.12 -38.13
CA GLY A 3 17.20 50.61 -36.77
C GLY A 3 16.89 49.11 -36.74
N ALA A 4 17.89 48.29 -36.42
CA ALA A 4 17.72 46.86 -36.24
C ALA A 4 17.13 46.57 -34.86
N ALA A 5 15.83 46.27 -34.81
CA ALA A 5 15.19 45.71 -33.62
C ALA A 5 15.67 44.28 -33.42
N SER A 6 16.38 44.04 -32.32
CA SER A 6 16.86 42.72 -31.90
C SER A 6 15.68 41.88 -31.42
N THR A 7 15.31 40.85 -32.17
CA THR A 7 14.31 39.86 -31.74
C THR A 7 14.94 38.88 -30.76
N SER A 8 14.77 39.14 -29.47
CA SER A 8 15.13 38.19 -28.41
C SER A 8 14.24 36.95 -28.48
N SER A 9 14.78 35.85 -28.98
CA SER A 9 14.13 34.54 -28.96
C SER A 9 13.94 34.08 -27.50
N PRO A 10 12.74 33.61 -27.08
CA PRO A 10 12.53 33.17 -25.72
C PRO A 10 13.32 31.88 -25.48
N ARG A 11 14.36 31.97 -24.63
CA ARG A 11 15.11 30.81 -24.13
C ARG A 11 14.12 29.89 -23.42
N ARG A 12 13.86 28.70 -23.98
CA ARG A 12 13.18 27.61 -23.27
C ARG A 12 14.06 27.26 -22.06
N SER A 13 13.63 27.69 -20.88
CA SER A 13 14.19 27.19 -19.62
C SER A 13 14.19 25.66 -19.66
N PRO A 14 15.28 24.97 -19.26
CA PRO A 14 15.28 23.51 -19.15
C PRO A 14 14.08 23.10 -18.30
N GLY A 15 13.10 22.50 -18.96
CA GLY A 15 11.75 22.40 -18.45
C GLY A 15 11.73 21.69 -17.10
N ARG A 16 11.36 22.42 -16.05
CA ARG A 16 10.96 21.82 -14.78
C ARG A 16 9.93 20.75 -15.11
N LEU A 17 10.25 19.50 -14.82
CA LEU A 17 9.35 18.37 -15.01
C LEU A 17 8.02 18.71 -14.34
N ASP A 18 6.96 18.89 -15.14
CA ASP A 18 5.64 19.21 -14.62
C ASP A 18 5.03 18.00 -13.88
N ARG A 19 5.31 17.90 -12.58
CA ARG A 19 4.86 16.81 -11.71
C ARG A 19 3.37 16.84 -11.40
N SER A 20 2.63 17.86 -11.86
CA SER A 20 1.18 17.95 -11.63
C SER A 20 0.41 16.75 -12.20
N ARG A 21 0.95 16.09 -13.23
CA ARG A 21 0.35 14.92 -13.89
C ARG A 21 0.77 13.59 -13.28
N ASP A 22 1.71 13.56 -12.34
CA ASP A 22 2.18 12.30 -11.74
C ASP A 22 1.04 11.49 -11.11
N PRO A 23 0.14 12.07 -10.29
CA PRO A 23 -0.98 11.32 -9.73
C PRO A 23 -1.83 10.61 -10.79
N GLN A 24 -2.14 11.28 -11.91
CA GLN A 24 -2.95 10.73 -12.99
C GLN A 24 -2.27 9.54 -13.68
N ILE A 25 -0.94 9.59 -13.83
CA ILE A 25 -0.15 8.50 -14.42
C ILE A 25 -0.11 7.30 -13.48
N LEU A 26 0.11 7.54 -12.19
CA LEU A 26 0.17 6.49 -11.16
C LEU A 26 -1.20 5.80 -10.99
N ASP A 27 -2.29 6.57 -10.97
CA ASP A 27 -3.66 6.03 -10.95
C ASP A 27 -3.99 5.24 -12.23
N ALA A 28 -3.50 5.69 -13.39
CA ALA A 28 -3.63 4.95 -14.66
C ALA A 28 -2.85 3.64 -14.64
N ALA A 29 -1.68 3.61 -14.00
CA ALA A 29 -0.86 2.42 -13.87
C ALA A 29 -1.54 1.35 -12.99
N LEU A 30 -2.07 1.73 -11.82
CA LEU A 30 -2.81 0.79 -10.95
C LEU A 30 -4.06 0.24 -11.64
N ARG A 31 -4.84 1.08 -12.31
CA ARG A 31 -6.01 0.63 -13.09
C ARG A 31 -5.60 -0.31 -14.24
N GLY A 32 -4.49 -0.01 -14.91
CA GLY A 32 -3.93 -0.89 -15.94
C GLY A 32 -3.59 -2.28 -15.40
N VAL A 33 -2.98 -2.36 -14.21
CA VAL A 33 -2.73 -3.64 -13.54
C VAL A 33 -4.04 -4.34 -13.18
N ALA A 34 -5.05 -3.62 -12.68
CA ALA A 34 -6.34 -4.19 -12.31
C ALA A 34 -7.03 -4.87 -13.50
N GLU A 35 -7.02 -4.21 -14.65
CA GLU A 35 -7.75 -4.64 -15.84
C GLU A 35 -6.99 -5.68 -16.68
N LEU A 36 -5.67 -5.51 -16.83
CA LEU A 36 -4.86 -6.33 -17.73
C LEU A 36 -4.02 -7.37 -16.98
N GLY A 37 -3.77 -7.18 -15.69
CA GLY A 37 -2.73 -7.88 -14.95
C GLY A 37 -1.34 -7.28 -15.22
N TYR A 38 -0.42 -7.47 -14.27
CA TYR A 38 0.92 -6.89 -14.34
C TYR A 38 1.68 -7.31 -15.60
N ASP A 39 1.65 -8.60 -15.97
CA ASP A 39 2.47 -9.13 -17.07
C ASP A 39 2.10 -8.53 -18.43
N ARG A 40 0.79 -8.39 -18.71
CA ARG A 40 0.29 -7.86 -19.98
C ARG A 40 0.37 -6.35 -20.08
N LEU A 41 0.40 -5.64 -18.95
CA LEU A 41 0.52 -4.18 -18.94
C LEU A 41 1.88 -3.73 -19.50
N THR A 42 1.85 -2.76 -20.41
CA THR A 42 3.06 -2.11 -20.94
C THR A 42 3.17 -0.64 -20.52
N MET A 43 4.37 -0.06 -20.64
CA MET A 43 4.57 1.38 -20.42
C MET A 43 3.77 2.23 -21.42
N ASP A 44 3.56 1.72 -22.63
CA ASP A 44 2.76 2.38 -23.66
C ASP A 44 1.28 2.42 -23.28
N ASP A 45 0.75 1.34 -22.71
CA ASP A 45 -0.62 1.31 -22.18
C ASP A 45 -0.82 2.35 -21.09
N ILE A 46 0.15 2.47 -20.16
CA ILE A 46 0.09 3.46 -19.08
C ILE A 46 0.11 4.88 -19.66
N ALA A 47 0.99 5.16 -20.63
CA ALA A 47 1.08 6.46 -21.29
C ALA A 47 -0.23 6.83 -22.00
N ALA A 48 -0.81 5.88 -22.75
CA ALA A 48 -2.07 6.06 -23.45
C ALA A 48 -3.23 6.32 -22.47
N ARG A 49 -3.34 5.52 -21.40
CA ARG A 49 -4.37 5.68 -20.35
C ARG A 49 -4.26 7.02 -19.61
N ALA A 50 -3.05 7.51 -19.40
CA ALA A 50 -2.80 8.79 -18.73
C ALA A 50 -2.88 10.01 -19.67
N GLY A 51 -3.03 9.80 -20.98
CA GLY A 51 -3.04 10.90 -21.96
C GLY A 51 -1.72 11.66 -22.03
N VAL A 52 -0.60 10.97 -21.84
CA VAL A 52 0.75 11.56 -21.87
C VAL A 52 1.62 10.92 -22.94
N GLY A 53 2.57 11.68 -23.49
CA GLY A 53 3.52 11.15 -24.47
C GLY A 53 4.53 10.17 -23.84
N LYS A 54 4.93 9.13 -24.59
CA LYS A 54 5.89 8.10 -24.15
C LYS A 54 7.19 8.71 -23.58
N ALA A 55 7.76 9.72 -24.24
CA ALA A 55 8.97 10.38 -23.75
C ALA A 55 8.80 11.02 -22.36
N ALA A 56 7.58 11.42 -21.97
CA ALA A 56 7.31 11.99 -20.66
C ALA A 56 7.28 10.93 -19.56
N ILE A 57 6.70 9.75 -19.82
CA ILE A 57 6.66 8.65 -18.85
C ILE A 57 8.06 8.06 -18.63
N TYR A 58 8.79 7.74 -19.71
CA TYR A 58 10.11 7.11 -19.63
C TYR A 58 11.19 8.00 -18.97
N ARG A 59 11.02 9.32 -19.06
CA ARG A 59 11.93 10.27 -18.40
C ARG A 59 11.75 10.29 -16.87
N ARG A 60 10.58 9.88 -16.36
CA ARG A 60 10.28 9.83 -14.92
C ARG A 60 10.42 8.42 -14.37
N TRP A 61 9.83 7.46 -15.05
CA TRP A 61 9.86 6.06 -14.70
C TRP A 61 10.54 5.29 -15.83
N PRO A 62 11.83 4.92 -15.66
CA PRO A 62 12.59 4.26 -16.72
C PRO A 62 12.09 2.85 -17.03
N SER A 63 11.30 2.25 -16.14
CA SER A 63 10.79 0.88 -16.28
C SER A 63 9.40 0.70 -15.65
N LYS A 64 8.70 -0.37 -16.07
CA LYS A 64 7.40 -0.77 -15.51
C LYS A 64 7.45 -1.04 -13.99
N PRO A 65 8.42 -1.80 -13.44
CA PRO A 65 8.56 -1.96 -11.99
C PRO A 65 8.59 -0.64 -11.23
N VAL A 66 9.33 0.34 -11.74
CA VAL A 66 9.53 1.64 -11.08
C VAL A 66 8.23 2.48 -11.05
N VAL A 67 7.46 2.51 -12.15
CA VAL A 67 6.15 3.20 -12.12
C VAL A 67 5.12 2.49 -11.24
N ILE A 68 5.13 1.16 -11.19
CA ILE A 68 4.20 0.40 -10.35
C ILE A 68 4.54 0.55 -8.86
N ALA A 69 5.81 0.51 -8.49
CA ALA A 69 6.25 0.78 -7.11
C ALA A 69 5.83 2.18 -6.65
N ASP A 70 6.08 3.21 -7.47
CA ASP A 70 5.63 4.58 -7.18
C ASP A 70 4.12 4.70 -7.09
N ALA A 71 3.39 3.90 -7.88
CA ALA A 71 1.94 3.91 -7.87
C ALA A 71 1.38 3.28 -6.58
N ILE A 72 1.99 2.18 -6.11
CA ILE A 72 1.70 1.60 -4.78
C ILE A 72 2.00 2.64 -3.68
N ALA A 73 3.12 3.35 -3.78
CA ALA A 73 3.48 4.40 -2.81
C ALA A 73 2.48 5.56 -2.83
N HIS A 74 2.03 5.98 -4.02
CA HIS A 74 1.00 7.00 -4.18
C HIS A 74 -0.32 6.58 -3.55
N TRP A 75 -0.77 5.35 -3.85
CA TRP A 75 -1.95 4.77 -3.25
C TRP A 75 -1.83 4.74 -1.72
N ARG A 76 -0.71 4.26 -1.17
CA ARG A 76 -0.51 4.15 0.28
C ARG A 76 -0.61 5.52 0.96
N ARG A 77 -0.03 6.57 0.36
CA ARG A 77 -0.13 7.94 0.89
C ARG A 77 -1.57 8.45 0.94
N ARG A 78 -2.42 8.05 -0.01
CA ARG A 78 -3.84 8.45 -0.03
C ARG A 78 -4.68 7.78 1.07
N GLN A 79 -4.26 6.62 1.56
CA GLN A 79 -4.94 5.94 2.67
C GLN A 79 -4.70 6.63 4.02
N GLY A 80 -3.76 7.58 4.09
CA GLY A 80 -3.43 8.29 5.33
C GLY A 80 -2.59 7.45 6.29
N SER A 81 -2.27 8.05 7.44
CA SER A 81 -1.67 7.36 8.58
C SER A 81 -2.78 6.69 9.41
N VAL A 82 -2.56 5.43 9.78
CA VAL A 82 -3.38 4.79 10.81
C VAL A 82 -2.77 5.13 12.15
N GLU A 83 -3.44 5.98 12.92
CA GLU A 83 -3.06 6.21 14.32
C GLU A 83 -3.46 4.98 15.13
N LEU A 84 -2.53 4.50 15.96
CA LEU A 84 -2.81 3.39 16.86
C LEU A 84 -3.74 3.84 17.97
N PRO A 85 -4.84 3.11 18.21
CA PRO A 85 -5.66 3.35 19.40
C PRO A 85 -4.85 3.10 20.68
N ASP A 86 -5.09 3.96 21.67
CA ASP A 86 -4.60 3.79 23.04
C ASP A 86 -5.74 4.12 24.01
N THR A 87 -6.71 3.23 24.05
CA THR A 87 -7.91 3.29 24.88
C THR A 87 -7.64 2.87 26.33
N GLY A 88 -6.42 2.42 26.64
CA GLY A 88 -6.01 1.91 27.95
C GLY A 88 -6.27 0.41 28.17
N SER A 89 -6.75 -0.33 27.18
CA SER A 89 -6.84 -1.80 27.23
C SER A 89 -6.71 -2.42 25.85
N LEU A 90 -6.13 -3.62 25.75
CA LEU A 90 -5.96 -4.34 24.48
C LEU A 90 -7.31 -4.60 23.79
N ARG A 91 -8.34 -4.93 24.58
CA ARG A 91 -9.70 -5.13 24.06
C ARG A 91 -10.27 -3.85 23.47
N GLY A 92 -10.16 -2.72 24.18
CA GLY A 92 -10.64 -1.43 23.67
C GLY A 92 -9.86 -0.97 22.43
N ASP A 93 -8.56 -1.25 22.38
CA ASP A 93 -7.72 -0.94 21.23
C ASP A 93 -8.15 -1.78 20.00
N ILE A 94 -8.44 -3.08 20.21
CA ILE A 94 -9.01 -3.96 19.17
C ILE A 94 -10.36 -3.43 18.69
N GLU A 95 -11.26 -3.03 19.60
CA GLU A 95 -12.56 -2.49 19.23
C GLU A 95 -12.45 -1.21 18.39
N ALA A 96 -11.53 -0.32 18.74
CA ALA A 96 -11.25 0.89 17.98
C ALA A 96 -10.67 0.57 16.58
N ILE A 97 -9.76 -0.39 16.46
CA ILE A 97 -9.25 -0.86 15.16
C ILE A 97 -10.40 -1.41 14.32
N VAL A 98 -11.24 -2.28 14.87
CA VAL A 98 -12.39 -2.88 14.19
C VAL A 98 -13.39 -1.80 13.73
N ALA A 99 -13.65 -0.79 14.56
CA ALA A 99 -14.52 0.33 14.21
C ALA A 99 -13.95 1.17 13.05
N ALA A 100 -12.62 1.34 13.01
CA ALA A 100 -11.92 2.06 11.95
C ALA A 100 -11.79 1.30 10.63
N VAL A 101 -12.09 -0.01 10.60
CA VAL A 101 -12.12 -0.78 9.35
C VAL A 101 -13.19 -0.19 8.42
N PRO A 102 -12.82 0.30 7.23
CA PRO A 102 -13.77 0.84 6.27
C PRO A 102 -14.66 -0.27 5.74
N GLU A 103 -15.88 0.09 5.32
CA GLU A 103 -16.69 -0.80 4.50
C GLU A 103 -15.97 -0.99 3.17
N PHE A 104 -15.65 -2.24 2.83
CA PHE A 104 -15.03 -2.56 1.55
C PHE A 104 -16.08 -2.55 0.45
N ASP A 105 -15.98 -1.57 -0.44
CA ASP A 105 -16.68 -1.55 -1.71
C ASP A 105 -15.85 -2.23 -2.81
N ASP A 106 -16.42 -2.34 -4.02
CA ASP A 106 -15.76 -2.93 -5.18
C ASP A 106 -14.43 -2.21 -5.53
N ALA A 107 -14.31 -0.91 -5.23
CA ALA A 107 -13.11 -0.13 -5.48
C ALA A 107 -11.97 -0.50 -4.51
N GLY A 108 -12.29 -0.73 -3.23
CA GLY A 108 -11.35 -1.25 -2.23
C GLY A 108 -10.85 -2.65 -2.57
N LEU A 109 -11.74 -3.53 -3.05
CA LEU A 109 -11.38 -4.89 -3.50
C LEU A 109 -10.45 -4.86 -4.72
N SER A 110 -10.77 -4.03 -5.72
CA SER A 110 -9.94 -3.86 -6.92
C SER A 110 -8.52 -3.41 -6.60
N THR A 111 -8.37 -2.49 -5.65
CA THR A 111 -7.06 -1.98 -5.24
C THR A 111 -6.19 -3.07 -4.59
N ILE A 112 -6.77 -3.87 -3.71
CA ILE A 112 -6.06 -4.97 -3.06
C ILE A 112 -5.70 -6.07 -4.07
N GLN A 113 -6.58 -6.33 -5.04
CA GLN A 113 -6.30 -7.24 -6.17
C GLN A 113 -5.15 -6.74 -7.06
N VAL A 114 -5.04 -5.43 -7.29
CA VAL A 114 -3.90 -4.85 -8.02
C VAL A 114 -2.59 -5.16 -7.32
N ILE A 115 -2.55 -4.95 -6.01
CA ILE A 115 -1.35 -5.13 -5.20
C ILE A 115 -0.95 -6.61 -5.14
N VAL A 116 -1.89 -7.52 -4.96
CA VAL A 116 -1.61 -8.96 -5.01
C VAL A 116 -1.32 -9.47 -6.43
N GLY A 117 -1.91 -8.85 -7.45
CA GLY A 117 -1.61 -9.13 -8.87
C GLY A 117 -0.18 -8.79 -9.27
N VAL A 118 0.53 -7.98 -8.46
CA VAL A 118 1.97 -7.70 -8.62
C VAL A 118 2.84 -8.66 -7.80
N ALA A 119 2.28 -9.44 -6.88
CA ALA A 119 3.04 -10.31 -5.98
C ALA A 119 3.87 -11.37 -6.70
N THR A 120 3.33 -11.96 -7.77
CA THR A 120 4.08 -12.93 -8.60
C THR A 120 5.29 -12.29 -9.27
N ALA A 121 5.15 -11.07 -9.79
CA ALA A 121 6.25 -10.32 -10.38
C ALA A 121 7.29 -9.90 -9.34
N ALA A 122 6.85 -9.53 -8.14
CA ALA A 122 7.72 -9.15 -7.03
C ALA A 122 8.63 -10.30 -6.56
N MET A 123 8.25 -11.57 -6.76
CA MET A 123 9.14 -12.70 -6.48
C MET A 123 10.43 -12.68 -7.30
N HIS A 124 10.46 -11.95 -8.41
CA HIS A 124 11.59 -11.89 -9.34
C HIS A 124 12.12 -10.47 -9.56
N ASP A 125 11.49 -9.44 -9.00
CA ASP A 125 11.88 -8.04 -9.14
C ASP A 125 12.04 -7.37 -7.76
N PRO A 126 13.27 -6.98 -7.38
CA PRO A 126 13.54 -6.43 -6.05
C PRO A 126 12.89 -5.07 -5.81
N VAL A 127 12.61 -4.28 -6.85
CA VAL A 127 11.93 -2.98 -6.71
C VAL A 127 10.49 -3.18 -6.30
N LEU A 128 9.82 -4.15 -6.93
CA LEU A 128 8.46 -4.51 -6.56
C LEU A 128 8.38 -5.23 -5.21
N ALA A 129 9.35 -6.11 -4.92
CA ALA A 129 9.44 -6.77 -3.62
C ALA A 129 9.52 -5.76 -2.47
N ALA A 130 10.42 -4.78 -2.57
CA ALA A 130 10.55 -3.72 -1.59
C ALA A 130 9.27 -2.88 -1.48
N ALA A 131 8.67 -2.50 -2.60
CA ALA A 131 7.43 -1.71 -2.58
C ALA A 131 6.27 -2.45 -1.91
N LEU A 132 6.10 -3.76 -2.16
CA LEU A 132 5.09 -4.57 -1.48
C LEU A 132 5.39 -4.72 0.01
N ASP A 133 6.63 -5.03 0.36
CA ASP A 133 7.02 -5.22 1.76
C ASP A 133 6.81 -3.92 2.56
N ASP A 134 7.42 -2.81 2.12
CA ASP A 134 7.45 -1.55 2.86
C ASP A 134 6.08 -0.87 2.95
N LEU A 135 5.30 -0.91 1.86
CA LEU A 135 4.11 -0.05 1.72
C LEU A 135 2.81 -0.80 1.96
N VAL A 136 2.81 -2.13 1.87
CA VAL A 136 1.59 -2.95 1.95
C VAL A 136 1.64 -3.89 3.14
N LEU A 137 2.72 -4.66 3.28
CA LEU A 137 2.78 -5.76 4.24
C LEU A 137 3.35 -5.33 5.60
N SER A 138 4.37 -4.48 5.62
CA SER A 138 5.03 -4.00 6.84
C SER A 138 4.12 -3.09 7.70
N PRO A 139 3.32 -2.16 7.15
CA PRO A 139 2.50 -1.29 7.97
C PRO A 139 1.47 -2.00 8.87
N PRO A 140 0.64 -2.96 8.39
CA PRO A 140 -0.27 -3.70 9.28
C PRO A 140 0.49 -4.59 10.28
N ARG A 141 1.68 -5.13 9.91
CA ARG A 141 2.53 -5.89 10.84
C ARG A 141 3.01 -5.03 12.00
N GLN A 142 3.52 -3.82 11.70
CA GLN A 142 3.97 -2.87 12.71
C GLN A 142 2.83 -2.42 13.61
N MET A 143 1.64 -2.18 13.06
CA MET A 143 0.46 -1.81 13.83
C MET A 143 0.10 -2.90 14.86
N ILE A 144 0.02 -4.16 14.44
CA ILE A 144 -0.28 -5.27 15.37
C ILE A 144 0.83 -5.43 16.40
N ARG A 145 2.10 -5.25 16.00
CA ARG A 145 3.22 -5.33 16.93
C ARG A 145 3.15 -4.24 18.01
N LEU A 146 2.91 -2.99 17.63
CA LEU A 146 2.79 -1.88 18.56
C LEU A 146 1.60 -2.04 19.52
N LEU A 147 0.46 -2.51 19.00
CA LEU A 147 -0.71 -2.88 19.81
C LEU A 147 -0.35 -3.88 20.92
N LEU A 148 0.38 -4.94 20.55
CA LEU A 148 0.81 -5.99 21.48
C LEU A 148 1.87 -5.49 22.47
N ASP A 149 2.81 -4.68 22.01
CA ASP A 149 3.85 -4.07 22.85
C ASP A 149 3.21 -3.15 23.93
N HIS A 150 2.19 -2.37 23.57
CA HIS A 150 1.43 -1.55 24.51
C HIS A 150 0.69 -2.40 25.55
N ALA A 151 0.01 -3.47 25.11
CA ALA A 151 -0.69 -4.38 26.01
C ALA A 151 0.26 -5.09 26.99
N GLN A 152 1.45 -5.49 26.51
CA GLN A 152 2.48 -6.06 27.38
C GLN A 152 3.02 -5.02 28.38
N ALA A 153 3.25 -3.77 27.95
CA ALA A 153 3.70 -2.70 28.83
C ALA A 153 2.67 -2.37 29.94
N ARG A 154 1.37 -2.54 29.65
CA ARG A 154 0.28 -2.41 30.63
C ARG A 154 0.10 -3.65 31.53
N GLY A 155 0.84 -4.73 31.27
CA GLY A 155 0.73 -5.99 32.02
C GLY A 155 -0.47 -6.84 31.65
N GLU A 156 -1.16 -6.56 30.55
CA GLU A 156 -2.28 -7.37 30.04
C GLU A 156 -1.79 -8.67 29.39
N ILE A 157 -0.54 -8.69 28.91
CA ILE A 157 0.14 -9.86 28.34
C ILE A 157 1.30 -10.25 29.25
N PRO A 158 1.47 -11.54 29.58
CA PRO A 158 2.60 -12.01 30.39
C PRO A 158 3.95 -11.60 29.82
N SER A 159 4.82 -11.04 30.67
CA SER A 159 6.20 -10.71 30.30
C SER A 159 6.98 -11.97 29.90
N GLY A 160 7.70 -11.92 28.77
CA GLY A 160 8.50 -13.05 28.26
C GLY A 160 7.77 -13.92 27.23
N ARG A 161 6.51 -13.60 26.90
CA ARG A 161 5.82 -14.20 25.75
C ARG A 161 6.51 -13.76 24.46
N ASP A 162 6.81 -14.71 23.58
CA ASP A 162 7.24 -14.38 22.23
C ASP A 162 6.04 -13.97 21.37
N LEU A 163 5.94 -12.68 21.09
CA LEU A 163 4.88 -12.08 20.27
C LEU A 163 5.31 -11.89 18.81
N SER A 164 6.53 -12.33 18.43
CA SER A 164 7.13 -12.04 17.12
C SER A 164 6.34 -12.59 15.94
N LEU A 165 5.73 -13.77 16.08
CA LEU A 165 4.98 -14.44 15.02
C LEU A 165 3.52 -13.95 14.90
N ILE A 166 2.98 -13.28 15.92
CA ILE A 166 1.56 -12.90 15.95
C ILE A 166 1.17 -11.94 14.80
N PRO A 167 1.97 -10.90 14.47
CA PRO A 167 1.70 -10.06 13.31
C PRO A 167 1.69 -10.83 11.98
N ASP A 168 2.57 -11.82 11.83
CA ASP A 168 2.66 -12.63 10.61
C ASP A 168 1.45 -13.58 10.46
N VAL A 169 0.93 -14.12 11.56
CA VAL A 169 -0.31 -14.91 11.56
C VAL A 169 -1.48 -14.08 11.04
N ALA A 170 -1.68 -12.86 11.56
CA ALA A 170 -2.74 -11.97 11.09
C ALA A 170 -2.56 -11.60 9.61
N LEU A 171 -1.32 -11.29 9.20
CA LEU A 171 -1.03 -10.96 7.81
C LEU A 171 -1.30 -12.15 6.87
N GLY A 172 -0.90 -13.36 7.26
CA GLY A 172 -1.14 -14.57 6.47
C GLY A 172 -2.63 -14.81 6.22
N LEU A 173 -3.48 -14.64 7.24
CA LEU A 173 -4.94 -14.74 7.11
C LEU A 173 -5.51 -13.70 6.13
N ASN A 174 -5.01 -12.46 6.18
CA ASN A 174 -5.40 -11.41 5.24
C ASN A 174 -5.00 -11.79 3.81
N VAL A 175 -3.75 -12.21 3.58
CA VAL A 175 -3.25 -12.61 2.25
C VAL A 175 -4.10 -13.75 1.65
N VAL A 176 -4.46 -14.76 2.44
CA VAL A 176 -5.34 -15.86 1.99
C VAL A 176 -6.72 -15.35 1.55
N ARG A 177 -7.31 -14.40 2.29
CA ARG A 177 -8.59 -13.79 1.89
C ARG A 177 -8.48 -13.05 0.55
N VAL A 178 -7.43 -12.26 0.39
CA VAL A 178 -7.22 -11.51 -0.85
C VAL A 178 -7.06 -12.41 -2.06
N ILE A 179 -6.20 -13.43 -1.97
CA ILE A 179 -5.96 -14.37 -3.07
C ILE A 179 -7.24 -15.12 -3.46
N THR A 180 -8.13 -15.36 -2.48
CA THR A 180 -9.43 -16.02 -2.71
C THR A 180 -10.56 -15.04 -3.07
N GLY A 181 -10.25 -13.77 -3.32
CA GLY A 181 -11.23 -12.75 -3.72
C GLY A 181 -12.27 -12.42 -2.63
N ARG A 182 -11.95 -12.70 -1.37
CA ARG A 182 -12.85 -12.43 -0.24
C ARG A 182 -12.50 -11.11 0.43
N PRO A 183 -13.48 -10.29 0.84
CA PRO A 183 -13.22 -9.03 1.50
C PRO A 183 -12.56 -9.23 2.87
N ILE A 184 -11.73 -8.25 3.26
CA ILE A 184 -11.20 -8.07 4.62
C ILE A 184 -12.15 -7.10 5.35
N ASP A 185 -13.38 -7.55 5.59
CA ASP A 185 -14.41 -6.72 6.21
C ASP A 185 -14.25 -6.62 7.74
N ARG A 186 -15.03 -5.73 8.35
CA ARG A 186 -15.06 -5.53 9.80
C ARG A 186 -15.32 -6.83 10.58
N VAL A 187 -16.18 -7.72 10.06
CA VAL A 187 -16.51 -8.99 10.72
C VAL A 187 -15.30 -9.91 10.74
N PHE A 188 -14.57 -10.00 9.62
CA PHE A 188 -13.37 -10.78 9.51
C PHE A 188 -12.24 -10.23 10.38
N VAL A 189 -11.97 -8.92 10.32
CA VAL A 189 -10.94 -8.28 11.16
C VAL A 189 -11.24 -8.51 12.64
N ARG A 190 -12.50 -8.35 13.07
CA ARG A 190 -12.92 -8.64 14.44
C ARG A 190 -12.57 -10.08 14.84
N ARG A 191 -12.98 -11.07 14.04
CA ARG A 191 -12.69 -12.48 14.33
C ARG A 191 -11.19 -12.77 14.39
N VAL A 192 -10.40 -12.20 13.48
CA VAL A 192 -8.94 -12.36 13.53
C VAL A 192 -8.40 -11.80 14.85
N LEU A 193 -8.77 -10.57 15.22
CA LEU A 193 -8.24 -9.94 16.43
C LEU A 193 -8.75 -10.58 17.73
N GLU A 194 -10.05 -10.85 17.84
CA GLU A 194 -10.70 -11.34 19.05
C GLU A 194 -10.57 -12.87 19.22
N ASP A 195 -10.71 -13.66 18.15
CA ASP A 195 -10.77 -15.13 18.26
C ASP A 195 -9.41 -15.80 18.02
N VAL A 196 -8.45 -15.09 17.42
CA VAL A 196 -7.11 -15.64 17.09
C VAL A 196 -6.03 -14.89 17.84
N ILE A 197 -5.89 -13.59 17.62
CA ILE A 197 -4.76 -12.81 18.13
C ILE A 197 -4.81 -12.65 19.65
N LEU A 198 -5.97 -12.26 20.20
CA LEU A 198 -6.13 -12.06 21.64
C LEU A 198 -5.87 -13.36 22.44
N PRO A 199 -6.41 -14.53 22.06
CA PRO A 199 -6.06 -15.79 22.71
C PRO A 199 -4.59 -16.17 22.58
N LEU A 200 -3.96 -15.96 21.42
CA LEU A 200 -2.53 -16.26 21.22
C LEU A 200 -1.62 -15.40 22.09
N ALA A 201 -2.01 -14.15 22.33
CA ALA A 201 -1.31 -13.21 23.19
C ALA A 201 -1.52 -13.53 24.68
N GLY A 202 -2.75 -13.89 25.08
CA GLY A 202 -3.11 -14.15 26.48
C GLY A 202 -2.91 -15.60 26.97
N ALA A 203 -2.58 -16.54 26.07
CA ALA A 203 -2.36 -17.94 26.44
C ALA A 203 -1.22 -18.08 27.46
N PRO A 204 -1.32 -19.03 28.43
CA PRO A 204 -0.21 -19.34 29.32
C PRO A 204 1.04 -19.69 28.52
N ALA A 205 2.21 -19.22 28.96
CA ALA A 205 3.46 -19.71 28.41
C ALA A 205 3.54 -21.24 28.62
N PRO A 206 3.95 -22.02 27.60
CA PRO A 206 4.11 -23.47 27.75
C PRO A 206 5.20 -23.83 28.77
#